data_AF-A0A191TM14-F1
#
_entry.id   AF-A0A191TM14-F1
#
_cell.length_a   1.000
_cell.length_b   1.000
_cell.length_c   1.000
_cell.angle_alpha   90.00
_cell.angle_beta   90.00
_cell.angle_gamma   90.00
#
_symmetry.space_group_name_H-M   'P 1'
#
loop_
_entity.id
_entity.type
_entity.pdbx_description
1 polymer ?
#
loop_
_entity_poly.entity_id
_entity_poly.type
_entity_poly.pdbx_seq_one_letter_code
_entity_poly.pdbx_strand_id
1 'polypeptide(L)' 'MENYFIKTWYSNDVGLRKPYAASFSALLEKENLTPDETLFIDDTIGNIEGATQAGLQTIHLVPPKTVLDLEL' A
#
# COMPACT_ATOMS: atom_id res chain seq x y z
N MET A 1 -9.40 -14.08 -4.12
CA MET A 1 -8.50 -13.22 -3.32
C MET A 1 -7.86 -13.98 -2.17
N GLU A 2 -8.60 -14.82 -1.46
CA GLU A 2 -8.09 -15.58 -0.30
C GLU A 2 -6.85 -16.44 -0.58
N ASN A 3 -6.68 -16.93 -1.82
CA ASN A 3 -5.49 -17.70 -2.20
C ASN A 3 -4.24 -16.85 -2.51
N TYR A 4 -4.39 -15.52 -2.61
CA TYR A 4 -3.31 -14.60 -2.98
C TYR A 4 -2.94 -13.62 -1.87
N PHE A 5 -3.83 -13.41 -0.90
CA PHE A 5 -3.64 -12.43 0.17
C PHE A 5 -3.95 -13.08 1.51
N ILE A 6 -3.07 -12.87 2.49
CA ILE A 6 -3.30 -13.25 3.89
C ILE A 6 -4.52 -12.51 4.45
N LYS A 7 -4.70 -11.25 4.03
CA LYS A 7 -5.82 -10.39 4.42
C LYS A 7 -6.08 -9.32 3.36
N THR A 8 -7.34 -8.94 3.21
CA THR A 8 -7.77 -7.88 2.30
C THR A 8 -8.46 -6.76 3.08
N TRP A 9 -8.10 -5.51 2.77
CA TRP A 9 -8.69 -4.31 3.37
C TRP A 9 -9.40 -3.46 2.32
N TYR A 10 -10.71 -3.26 2.50
CA TYR A 10 -11.54 -2.45 1.61
C TYR A 10 -11.92 -1.13 2.27
N SER A 11 -11.81 -0.02 1.55
CA SER A 11 -11.99 1.32 2.14
C SER A 11 -13.39 1.58 2.71
N ASN A 12 -14.42 0.96 2.13
CA ASN A 12 -15.80 1.03 2.61
C ASN A 12 -15.98 0.34 3.98
N ASP A 13 -15.18 -0.69 4.26
CA ASP A 13 -15.31 -1.48 5.49
C ASP A 13 -14.58 -0.84 6.67
N VAL A 14 -13.51 -0.07 6.41
CA VAL A 14 -12.70 0.57 7.46
C VAL A 14 -12.90 2.07 7.62
N GLY A 15 -13.58 2.73 6.69
CA GLY A 15 -13.70 4.19 6.69
C GLY A 15 -12.37 4.93 6.46
N LEU A 16 -11.32 4.21 6.10
CA LEU A 16 -10.01 4.73 5.75
C LEU A 16 -9.87 4.70 4.22
N ARG A 17 -9.43 5.80 3.64
CA ARG A 17 -9.27 5.90 2.18
C ARG A 17 -7.92 6.45 1.81
N LYS A 18 -7.31 5.83 0.80
CA LYS A 18 -6.24 6.47 0.04
C LYS A 18 -6.78 7.76 -0.64
N PRO A 19 -5.94 8.79 -0.86
CA PRO A 19 -4.50 8.84 -0.66
C PRO A 19 -4.04 9.35 0.73
N TYR A 20 -4.93 9.49 1.70
CA TYR A 20 -4.55 10.13 2.97
C TYR A 20 -3.51 9.29 3.74
N ALA A 21 -2.39 9.89 4.14
CA ALA A 21 -1.31 9.23 4.88
C ALA A 21 -1.81 8.50 6.14
N ALA A 22 -2.76 9.11 6.86
CA ALA A 22 -3.37 8.52 8.05
C ALA A 22 -4.03 7.15 7.79
N SER A 23 -4.56 6.92 6.57
CA SER A 23 -5.13 5.63 6.19
C SER A 23 -4.08 4.52 6.14
N PHE A 24 -2.86 4.85 5.69
CA PHE A 24 -1.75 3.90 5.63
C PHE A 24 -1.15 3.66 7.01
N SER A 25 -0.94 4.72 7.81
CA SER A 25 -0.42 4.61 9.18
C SER A 25 -1.36 3.79 10.07
N ALA A 26 -2.67 4.02 9.99
CA ALA A 26 -3.65 3.24 10.74
C ALA A 26 -3.67 1.76 10.33
N LEU A 27 -3.40 1.46 9.06
CA LEU A 27 -3.33 0.08 8.58
C LEU A 27 -2.04 -0.63 9.05
N LEU A 28 -0.91 0.07 9.00
CA LEU A 28 0.38 -0.41 9.54
C LEU A 28 0.25 -0.77 11.02
N GLU A 29 -0.34 0.12 11.82
CA GLU A 29 -0.57 -0.11 13.25
C GLU A 29 -1.50 -1.31 13.48
N LYS A 30 -2.61 -1.38 12.72
CA LYS A 30 -3.62 -2.43 12.86
C LYS A 30 -3.09 -3.83 12.52
N GLU A 31 -2.20 -3.93 11.54
CA GLU A 31 -1.55 -5.18 11.15
C GLU A 31 -0.18 -5.40 11.81
N ASN A 32 0.25 -4.47 12.68
CA ASN A 32 1.54 -4.50 13.37
C ASN A 32 2.72 -4.69 12.39
N LEU A 33 2.73 -3.89 11.32
CA LEU A 33 3.74 -3.91 10.26
C LEU A 33 4.78 -2.81 10.47
N THR A 34 6.05 -3.14 10.23
CA THR A 34 7.16 -2.17 10.23
C THR A 34 7.22 -1.45 8.87
N PRO A 35 7.15 -0.10 8.82
CA PRO A 35 7.18 0.63 7.54
C PRO A 35 8.42 0.34 6.69
N ASP A 36 9.59 0.22 7.32
CA ASP A 36 10.88 -0.04 6.65
C ASP A 36 10.98 -1.44 6.03
N GLU A 37 10.12 -2.37 6.46
CA GLU A 37 10.04 -3.75 5.95
C GLU A 37 8.79 -3.96 5.07
N THR A 38 8.03 -2.88 4.80
CA THR A 38 6.75 -2.95 4.10
C THR A 38 6.79 -2.12 2.81
N LEU A 39 6.59 -2.82 1.69
CA LEU A 39 6.51 -2.23 0.36
C LEU A 39 5.05 -2.03 -0.08
N PHE A 40 4.69 -0.81 -0.46
CA PHE A 40 3.41 -0.46 -1.06
C PHE A 40 3.54 -0.25 -2.58
N ILE A 41 2.73 -0.97 -3.36
CA ILE A 41 2.73 -0.92 -4.83
C ILE A 41 1.35 -0.44 -5.30
N ASP A 42 1.31 0.61 -6.11
CA ASP A 42 0.08 1.20 -6.63
C ASP A 42 0.36 1.93 -7.96
N ASP A 43 -0.65 2.06 -8.81
CA ASP A 43 -0.55 2.74 -10.11
C ASP A 43 -0.91 4.24 -10.06
N THR A 44 -1.45 4.69 -8.92
CA THR A 44 -1.92 6.07 -8.74
C THR A 44 -0.91 6.88 -7.93
N ILE A 45 -0.33 7.92 -8.53
CA ILE A 45 0.71 8.74 -7.90
C ILE A 45 0.31 9.34 -6.53
N GLY A 46 -0.94 9.80 -6.39
CA GLY A 46 -1.41 10.34 -5.10
C GLY A 46 -1.39 9.30 -3.97
N ASN A 47 -1.66 8.03 -4.28
CA ASN A 47 -1.59 6.96 -3.28
C ASN A 47 -0.14 6.71 -2.87
N ILE A 48 0.78 6.76 -3.83
CA ILE A 48 2.23 6.63 -3.60
C ILE A 48 2.75 7.74 -2.70
N GLU A 49 2.37 8.99 -2.97
CA GLU A 49 2.74 10.15 -2.15
C GLU A 49 2.20 10.00 -0.71
N GLY A 50 0.93 9.59 -0.57
CA GLY A 50 0.31 9.35 0.72
C GLY A 50 0.99 8.25 1.53
N ALA A 51 1.32 7.13 0.89
CA ALA A 51 2.02 6.02 1.52
C ALA A 51 3.46 6.40 1.92
N THR A 52 4.17 7.14 1.06
CA THR A 52 5.52 7.64 1.35
C THR A 52 5.51 8.58 2.56
N GLN A 53 4.51 9.47 2.66
CA GLN A 53 4.33 10.34 3.83
C GLN A 53 4.05 9.55 5.13
N ALA A 54 3.45 8.37 5.02
CA ALA A 54 3.22 7.46 6.13
C ALA A 54 4.47 6.62 6.50
N GLY A 55 5.59 6.79 5.79
CA GLY A 55 6.85 6.10 6.03
C GLY A 55 7.02 4.78 5.28
N LEU A 56 6.08 4.42 4.39
CA LEU A 56 6.20 3.18 3.60
C LEU A 56 7.25 3.32 2.51
N GLN A 57 7.91 2.20 2.21
CA GLN A 57 8.59 2.03 0.93
C GLN A 57 7.53 1.95 -0.17
N THR A 58 7.76 2.59 -1.32
CA THR A 58 6.76 2.66 -2.38
C THR A 58 7.32 2.37 -3.77
N ILE A 59 6.52 1.71 -4.60
CA ILE A 59 6.76 1.57 -6.04
C ILE A 59 5.53 2.05 -6.79
N HIS A 60 5.72 3.06 -7.64
CA HIS A 60 4.71 3.51 -8.59
C HIS A 60 4.73 2.60 -9.82
N LEU A 61 3.77 1.68 -9.91
CA LEU A 61 3.70 0.70 -10.99
C LEU A 61 2.88 1.25 -12.16
N VAL A 62 3.57 1.71 -13.20
CA VAL A 62 2.93 2.27 -14.40
C VAL A 62 3.01 1.30 -15.59
N PRO A 63 1.96 1.20 -16.42
CA PRO A 63 2.02 0.42 -17.65
C PRO A 63 3.19 0.83 -18.57
N PRO A 64 3.82 -0.10 -19.31
CA PRO A 64 3.47 -1.51 -19.45
C PRO A 64 4.09 -2.43 -18.37
N LYS A 65 4.76 -1.88 -17.36
CA LYS A 65 5.41 -2.69 -16.31
C LYS A 65 4.37 -3.43 -15.47
N THR A 66 4.74 -4.62 -15.04
CA THR A 66 3.96 -5.48 -14.15
C THR A 66 4.74 -5.78 -12.88
N VAL A 67 4.07 -6.36 -11.88
CA VAL A 67 4.73 -6.79 -10.64
C VAL A 67 5.80 -7.87 -10.87
N LEU A 68 5.76 -8.58 -12.00
CA LEU A 68 6.75 -9.60 -12.36
C LEU A 68 8.07 -8.98 -12.86
N ASP A 69 8.06 -7.70 -13.21
CA ASP A 69 9.23 -6.96 -13.70
C ASP A 69 9.99 -6.26 -12.55
N LEU A 70 9.55 -6.45 -11.30
CA LEU A 70 10.16 -5.83 -10.12
C LEU A 70 11.32 -6.70 -9.62
N GLU A 71 12.52 -6.12 -9.54
CA GLU A 71 13.69 -6.74 -8.93
C GLU A 71 13.70 -6.39 -7.42
N LEU A 72 13.14 -7.28 -6.60
CA LEU A 72 13.01 -7.15 -5.14
C LEU A 72 13.92 -8.13 -4.39
#